data_AF-A0A0S3SBH3-F1
#
_entry.id   AF-A0A0S3SBH3-F1
#
_cell.length_a   1.000
_cell.length_b   1.000
_cell.length_c   1.000
_cell.angle_alpha   90.00
_cell.angle_beta   90.00
_cell.angle_gamma   90.00
#
_symmetry.space_group_name_H-M   'P 1'
#
loop_
_entity.id
_entity.type
_entity.pdbx_description
1 polymer ?
#
loop_
_entity_poly.entity_id
_entity_poly.type
_entity_poly.pdbx_seq_one_letter_code
_entity_poly.pdbx_strand_id
1 'polypeptide(L)'
;MFFFEVPFSKLFLVVLWSFSTVIISLVNVVSLPNNYSVPAVFVFGDSIVDTGNNNYIKTIAKCDFRPYGKDFGGGNQPTGRFSNGLVPSDIIGFEVADKGCCGTGDFEVGFLCNPVLKICSNRSTYIFWDSFHPTERAFNILSSEVLDKNINKFF
;
A
#
# COMPACT_ATOMS: atom_id res chain seq x y z
N MET A 1 35.54 14.08 -50.09
CA MET A 1 35.28 13.23 -48.92
C MET A 1 36.14 13.75 -47.77
N PHE A 2 35.63 14.71 -46.99
CA PHE A 2 36.36 15.26 -45.85
C PHE A 2 35.91 14.51 -44.59
N PHE A 3 36.75 13.59 -44.14
CA PHE A 3 36.64 13.02 -42.79
C PHE A 3 37.13 14.09 -41.81
N PHE A 4 36.22 14.70 -41.07
CA PHE A 4 36.60 15.48 -39.90
C PHE A 4 37.00 14.48 -38.80
N GLU A 5 38.30 14.35 -38.57
CA GLU A 5 38.83 13.67 -37.38
C GLU A 5 38.47 14.50 -36.15
N VAL A 6 37.45 14.09 -35.41
CA VAL A 6 37.18 14.66 -34.09
C VAL A 6 38.28 14.13 -33.16
N PRO A 7 39.14 15.00 -32.59
CA PRO A 7 40.25 14.55 -31.74
C PRO A 7 39.71 13.75 -30.54
N PHE A 8 40.41 12.67 -30.18
CA PHE A 8 39.98 11.69 -29.16
C PHE A 8 39.60 12.34 -27.82
N SER A 9 40.24 13.46 -27.47
CA SER A 9 39.94 14.26 -26.27
C SER A 9 38.53 14.89 -26.27
N LYS A 10 37.98 15.21 -27.44
CA LYS A 10 36.62 15.76 -27.59
C LYS A 10 35.55 14.67 -27.61
N LEU A 11 35.89 13.46 -28.07
CA LEU A 11 34.96 12.32 -28.06
C LEU A 11 34.55 11.95 -26.63
N PHE A 12 35.50 11.95 -25.70
CA PHE A 12 35.24 11.69 -24.28
C PHE A 12 34.26 12.74 -23.67
N LEU A 13 34.44 14.01 -24.01
CA LEU A 13 33.56 15.09 -23.55
C LEU A 13 32.14 14.98 -24.13
N VAL A 14 32.01 14.58 -25.40
CA VAL A 14 30.71 14.35 -26.04
C VAL A 14 29.98 13.16 -25.41
N VAL A 15 30.70 12.08 -25.08
CA VAL A 15 30.14 10.91 -24.38
C VAL A 15 29.71 11.28 -22.96
N LEU A 16 30.51 12.03 -22.21
CA LEU A 16 30.12 12.49 -20.87
C LEU A 16 28.88 13.40 -20.91
N TRP A 17 28.78 14.26 -21.92
CA TRP A 17 27.64 15.16 -22.09
C TRP A 17 26.36 14.41 -22.51
N SER A 18 26.46 13.41 -23.38
CA SER A 18 25.32 12.57 -23.75
C SER A 18 24.85 11.69 -22.58
N PHE A 19 25.75 11.17 -21.76
CA PHE A 19 25.38 10.43 -20.55
C PHE A 19 24.71 11.32 -19.50
N SER A 20 25.19 12.56 -19.31
CA SER A 20 24.57 13.52 -18.38
C SER A 20 23.14 13.89 -18.78
N THR A 21 22.92 14.17 -20.07
CA THR A 21 21.57 14.52 -20.58
C THR A 21 20.58 13.37 -20.47
N VAL A 22 21.01 12.13 -20.69
CA VAL A 22 20.20 10.92 -20.48
C VAL A 22 19.87 10.70 -19.00
N ILE A 23 20.84 10.92 -18.10
CA ILE A 23 20.59 10.85 -16.64
C ILE A 23 19.59 11.91 -16.19
N ILE A 24 19.73 13.16 -16.64
CA ILE A 24 18.83 14.26 -16.26
C ILE A 24 17.39 14.00 -16.73
N SER A 25 17.21 13.40 -17.92
CA SER A 25 15.88 13.05 -18.41
C SER A 25 15.25 11.86 -17.67
N LEU A 26 16.05 10.94 -17.13
CA LEU A 26 15.57 9.83 -16.28
C LEU A 26 15.08 10.32 -14.90
N VAL A 27 15.76 11.29 -14.30
CA VAL A 27 15.44 11.82 -12.96
C VAL A 27 14.13 12.59 -12.94
N ASN A 28 13.76 13.27 -14.04
CA ASN A 28 12.52 14.06 -14.11
C ASN A 28 11.25 13.20 -14.30
N VAL A 29 11.37 11.97 -14.83
CA VAL A 29 10.21 11.09 -15.08
C VAL A 29 9.68 10.43 -13.81
N VAL A 30 10.50 10.34 -12.75
CA VAL A 30 10.13 9.71 -11.48
C VAL A 30 10.07 10.77 -10.38
N SER A 31 9.16 11.72 -10.53
CA SER A 31 8.74 12.57 -9.42
C SER A 31 7.23 12.41 -9.24
N LEU A 32 6.84 11.38 -8.50
CA LEU A 32 5.49 11.31 -7.95
C LEU A 32 5.35 12.50 -6.99
N PRO A 33 4.41 13.43 -7.22
CA PRO A 33 4.32 14.60 -6.38
C PRO A 33 3.83 14.17 -4.98
N ASN A 34 4.39 14.77 -3.94
CA ASN A 34 4.15 14.32 -2.56
C ASN A 34 2.68 14.55 -2.17
N ASN A 35 2.04 13.57 -1.51
CA ASN A 35 0.74 13.67 -0.84
C ASN A 35 -0.51 13.61 -1.77
N TYR A 36 -0.62 12.59 -2.62
CA TYR A 36 -1.81 12.34 -3.45
C TYR A 36 -2.72 11.32 -2.76
N SER A 37 -3.84 11.78 -2.20
CA SER A 37 -4.95 10.89 -1.87
C SER A 37 -5.68 10.52 -3.16
N VAL A 38 -5.80 9.24 -3.44
CA VAL A 38 -6.67 8.77 -4.52
C VAL A 38 -8.11 8.80 -4.04
N PRO A 39 -8.99 9.62 -4.64
CA PRO A 39 -10.37 9.81 -4.14
C PRO A 39 -11.22 8.54 -4.23
N ALA A 40 -10.83 7.61 -5.11
CA ALA A 40 -11.41 6.28 -5.20
C ALA A 40 -10.39 5.32 -5.82
N VAL A 41 -10.39 4.08 -5.35
CA VAL A 41 -9.68 2.96 -5.98
C VAL A 41 -10.73 2.03 -6.57
N PHE A 42 -10.78 1.96 -7.90
CA PHE A 42 -11.60 0.99 -8.61
C PHE A 42 -10.76 -0.23 -8.91
N VAL A 43 -11.10 -1.37 -8.29
CA VAL A 43 -10.39 -2.63 -8.47
C VAL A 43 -11.20 -3.51 -9.42
N PHE A 44 -10.63 -3.79 -10.60
CA PHE A 44 -11.16 -4.74 -11.56
C PHE A 44 -10.27 -5.98 -11.58
N GLY A 45 -10.87 -7.16 -11.63
CA GLY A 45 -10.10 -8.40 -11.66
C GLY A 45 -10.97 -9.62 -11.48
N ASP A 46 -10.33 -10.69 -11.06
CA ASP A 46 -10.94 -12.00 -10.81
C ASP A 46 -11.06 -12.27 -9.29
N SER A 47 -11.10 -13.55 -8.94
CA SER A 47 -11.19 -14.03 -7.57
C SER A 47 -10.10 -13.48 -6.63
N ILE A 48 -8.93 -13.09 -7.15
CA ILE A 48 -7.81 -12.58 -6.32
C ILE A 48 -8.20 -11.29 -5.59
N VAL A 49 -9.02 -10.45 -6.22
CA VAL A 49 -9.39 -9.13 -5.69
C VAL A 49 -10.86 -9.03 -5.30
N ASP A 50 -11.59 -10.13 -5.40
CA ASP A 50 -13.01 -10.19 -5.08
C ASP A 50 -13.25 -10.17 -3.57
N THR A 51 -13.89 -9.09 -3.10
CA THR A 51 -14.29 -8.88 -1.70
C THR A 51 -15.62 -9.54 -1.35
N GLY A 52 -16.13 -10.44 -2.18
CA GLY A 52 -17.40 -11.14 -2.01
C GLY A 52 -18.53 -10.62 -2.92
N ASN A 53 -18.21 -9.83 -3.94
CA ASN A 53 -19.16 -9.36 -4.95
C ASN A 53 -19.85 -10.54 -5.65
N ASN A 54 -19.14 -11.64 -5.83
CA ASN A 54 -19.66 -12.81 -6.51
C ASN A 54 -20.81 -13.53 -5.76
N ASN A 55 -21.03 -13.22 -4.47
CA ASN A 55 -22.18 -13.74 -3.72
C ASN A 55 -23.53 -13.24 -4.28
N TYR A 56 -23.54 -12.04 -4.86
CA TYR A 56 -24.71 -11.37 -5.43
C TYR A 56 -24.99 -11.76 -6.88
N ILE A 57 -24.14 -12.60 -7.48
CA ILE A 57 -24.25 -13.04 -8.87
C ILE A 57 -24.60 -14.54 -8.88
N LYS A 58 -25.42 -14.98 -9.85
CA LYS A 58 -25.80 -16.38 -10.00
C LYS A 58 -24.69 -17.15 -10.71
N THR A 59 -23.74 -17.66 -9.94
CA THR A 59 -22.64 -18.50 -10.42
C THR A 59 -22.40 -19.69 -9.48
N ILE A 60 -21.68 -20.70 -9.99
CA ILE A 60 -21.22 -21.86 -9.22
C ILE A 60 -19.94 -21.59 -8.43
N ALA A 61 -19.16 -20.57 -8.83
CA ALA A 61 -17.86 -20.27 -8.24
C ALA A 61 -18.00 -19.40 -6.97
N LYS A 62 -18.67 -19.89 -5.93
CA LYS A 62 -18.84 -19.13 -4.67
C LYS A 62 -17.85 -19.55 -3.61
N CYS A 63 -17.55 -18.64 -2.68
CA CYS A 63 -16.68 -18.84 -1.52
C CYS A 63 -17.34 -18.31 -0.23
N ASP A 64 -18.67 -18.35 -0.17
CA ASP A 64 -19.50 -18.00 0.99
C ASP A 64 -19.70 -19.17 1.97
N PHE A 65 -18.82 -20.16 1.92
CA PHE A 65 -18.81 -21.33 2.79
C PHE A 65 -17.42 -21.58 3.38
N ARG A 66 -17.35 -22.34 4.49
CA ARG A 66 -16.09 -22.70 5.15
C ARG A 66 -15.25 -23.62 4.24
N PRO A 67 -13.90 -23.50 4.19
CA PRO A 67 -13.03 -22.78 5.12
C PRO A 67 -12.73 -21.32 4.75
N TYR A 68 -13.38 -20.75 3.73
CA TYR A 68 -13.15 -19.36 3.34
C TYR A 68 -13.57 -18.38 4.45
N GLY A 69 -12.86 -17.27 4.57
CA GLY A 69 -13.07 -16.28 5.64
C GLY A 69 -12.80 -16.80 7.06
N LYS A 70 -12.11 -17.94 7.22
CA LYS A 70 -11.75 -18.51 8.53
C LYS A 70 -10.98 -17.55 9.43
N ASP A 71 -10.17 -16.68 8.85
CA ASP A 71 -9.26 -15.73 9.51
C ASP A 71 -9.79 -14.28 9.43
N PHE A 72 -10.92 -14.06 8.74
CA PHE A 72 -11.49 -12.72 8.56
C PHE A 72 -12.15 -12.23 9.86
N GLY A 73 -11.72 -11.08 10.38
CA GLY A 73 -12.39 -10.36 11.49
C GLY A 73 -12.46 -11.13 12.82
N GLY A 74 -11.43 -11.90 13.17
CA GLY A 74 -11.44 -12.77 14.36
C GLY A 74 -12.02 -14.17 14.11
N GLY A 75 -12.40 -14.45 12.88
CA GLY A 75 -12.62 -15.78 12.33
C GLY A 75 -14.05 -16.32 12.34
N ASN A 76 -14.25 -17.40 11.57
CA ASN A 76 -15.52 -18.13 11.34
C ASN A 76 -16.60 -17.47 10.47
N GLN A 77 -16.31 -16.38 9.75
CA GLN A 77 -17.28 -15.76 8.85
C GLN A 77 -16.85 -15.88 7.37
N PRO A 78 -17.47 -16.77 6.57
CA PRO A 78 -17.23 -16.79 5.14
C PRO A 78 -17.88 -15.55 4.50
N THR A 79 -17.07 -14.69 3.89
CA THR A 79 -17.52 -13.42 3.31
C THR A 79 -17.66 -13.44 1.78
N GLY A 80 -17.34 -14.56 1.12
CA GLY A 80 -17.30 -14.66 -0.34
C GLY A 80 -15.93 -14.35 -0.96
N ARG A 81 -14.94 -13.94 -0.16
CA ARG A 81 -13.55 -13.79 -0.60
C ARG A 81 -12.95 -15.15 -0.91
N PHE A 82 -12.19 -15.26 -2.01
CA PHE A 82 -11.42 -16.45 -2.36
C PHE A 82 -10.11 -16.55 -1.55
N SER A 83 -10.22 -16.27 -0.26
CA SER A 83 -9.14 -16.25 0.72
C SER A 83 -9.70 -16.70 2.07
N ASN A 84 -8.80 -17.14 2.96
CA ASN A 84 -9.18 -17.40 4.34
C ASN A 84 -9.36 -16.10 5.13
N GLY A 85 -8.93 -14.94 4.61
CA GLY A 85 -9.03 -13.65 5.28
C GLY A 85 -9.24 -12.51 4.30
N LEU A 86 -8.50 -11.43 4.47
CA LEU A 86 -8.50 -10.29 3.56
C LEU A 86 -7.93 -10.66 2.18
N VAL A 87 -8.34 -9.90 1.18
CA VAL A 87 -7.76 -9.90 -0.17
C VAL A 87 -7.04 -8.57 -0.42
N PRO A 88 -6.15 -8.45 -1.42
CA PRO A 88 -5.41 -7.21 -1.68
C PRO A 88 -6.29 -5.96 -1.74
N SER A 89 -7.48 -6.02 -2.34
CA SER A 89 -8.43 -4.91 -2.41
C SER A 89 -8.90 -4.40 -1.04
N ASP A 90 -8.96 -5.25 -0.01
CA ASP A 90 -9.27 -4.82 1.36
C ASP A 90 -8.11 -4.01 1.98
N ILE A 91 -6.87 -4.38 1.65
CA ILE A 91 -5.65 -3.75 2.14
C ILE A 91 -5.44 -2.40 1.45
N ILE A 92 -5.79 -2.32 0.16
CA ILE A 92 -5.71 -1.08 -0.62
C ILE A 92 -6.88 -0.12 -0.26
N GLY A 93 -7.86 -0.59 0.53
CA GLY A 93 -9.00 0.22 0.99
C GLY A 93 -8.69 1.21 2.13
N PHE A 94 -7.44 1.28 2.61
CA PHE A 94 -6.98 2.42 3.41
C PHE A 94 -6.72 3.61 2.49
N GLU A 95 -7.29 4.76 2.82
CA GLU A 95 -7.14 5.99 2.05
C GLU A 95 -5.72 6.56 2.18
N VAL A 96 -5.08 6.33 3.33
CA VAL A 96 -3.79 6.90 3.67
C VAL A 96 -2.87 5.84 4.28
N ALA A 97 -1.77 5.56 3.61
CA ALA A 97 -0.79 4.54 3.96
C ALA A 97 0.63 5.10 4.15
N ASP A 98 0.88 6.31 3.66
CA ASP A 98 2.19 6.95 3.57
C ASP A 98 2.48 7.95 4.70
N LYS A 99 1.47 8.29 5.52
CA LYS A 99 1.58 9.21 6.66
C LYS A 99 0.75 8.77 7.86
N GLY A 100 1.19 9.18 9.05
CA GLY A 100 0.45 9.02 10.30
C GLY A 100 -0.80 9.91 10.40
N CYS A 101 -1.81 9.46 11.15
CA CYS A 101 -3.02 10.24 11.44
C CYS A 101 -2.78 11.39 12.44
N CYS A 102 -1.85 11.22 13.39
CA CYS A 102 -1.49 12.24 14.36
C CYS A 102 -0.44 13.20 13.79
N GLY A 103 -0.61 14.49 14.10
CA GLY A 103 0.30 15.57 13.79
C GLY A 103 0.42 15.86 12.29
N THR A 104 1.66 15.91 11.82
CA THR A 104 2.06 16.04 10.42
C THR A 104 2.09 14.70 9.71
N GLY A 105 2.33 13.61 10.45
CA GLY A 105 2.33 12.24 9.93
C GLY A 105 3.60 11.78 9.21
N ASP A 106 4.56 12.68 8.93
CA ASP A 106 5.75 12.39 8.11
C ASP A 106 7.07 12.31 8.89
N PHE A 107 7.22 13.02 10.03
CA PHE A 107 8.51 13.21 10.72
C PHE A 107 8.45 13.09 12.27
N GLU A 108 7.30 12.74 12.86
CA GLU A 108 7.07 12.78 14.32
C GLU A 108 7.68 11.61 15.11
N VAL A 109 8.80 11.09 14.63
CA VAL A 109 9.67 10.18 15.39
C VAL A 109 10.20 10.86 16.66
N GLY A 110 10.35 12.19 16.65
CA GLY A 110 11.01 12.97 17.71
C GLY A 110 10.10 13.66 18.73
N PHE A 111 8.81 13.84 18.43
CA PHE A 111 7.83 14.42 19.33
C PHE A 111 6.62 13.49 19.41
N LEU A 112 6.39 12.89 20.59
CA LEU A 112 5.22 12.05 20.81
C LEU A 112 3.93 12.79 20.43
N CYS A 113 3.01 12.05 19.82
CA CYS A 113 1.64 12.51 19.62
C CYS A 113 1.08 13.04 20.95
N ASN A 114 0.62 14.29 20.95
CA ASN A 114 0.18 14.98 22.17
C ASN A 114 -1.09 15.82 21.89
N PRO A 115 -1.82 16.26 22.94
CA PRO A 115 -3.11 16.95 22.77
C PRO A 115 -3.07 18.27 22.00
N VAL A 116 -1.88 18.85 21.80
CA VAL A 116 -1.68 20.10 21.07
C VAL A 116 -1.54 19.86 19.56
N LEU A 117 -1.20 18.63 19.17
CA LEU A 117 -1.04 18.25 17.77
C LEU A 117 -2.40 17.94 17.14
N LYS A 118 -2.52 18.27 15.85
CA LYS A 118 -3.72 18.01 15.07
C LYS A 118 -3.89 16.51 14.85
N ILE A 119 -5.10 15.99 14.94
CA ILE A 119 -5.41 14.59 14.64
C ILE A 119 -6.29 14.56 13.38
N CYS A 120 -6.09 13.56 12.52
CA CYS A 120 -6.92 13.34 11.35
C CYS A 120 -8.40 13.10 11.73
N SER A 121 -9.33 13.48 10.85
CA SER A 121 -10.77 13.40 11.11
C SER A 121 -11.30 11.97 11.22
N ASN A 122 -10.74 11.04 10.44
CA ASN A 122 -11.12 9.64 10.44
C ASN A 122 -9.89 8.73 10.54
N ARG A 123 -9.67 8.19 11.73
CA ARG A 123 -8.52 7.30 12.01
C ARG A 123 -8.61 5.97 11.28
N SER A 124 -9.83 5.52 10.96
CA SER A 124 -10.05 4.21 10.32
C SER A 124 -9.61 4.19 8.86
N THR A 125 -9.38 5.33 8.21
CA THR A 125 -8.90 5.35 6.81
C THR A 125 -7.37 5.34 6.72
N TYR A 126 -6.66 5.44 7.85
CA TYR A 126 -5.20 5.47 7.94
C TYR A 126 -4.64 4.11 8.37
N ILE A 127 -3.55 3.67 7.73
CA ILE A 127 -2.78 2.49 8.19
C ILE A 127 -2.05 2.82 9.50
N PHE A 128 -1.41 3.99 9.58
CA PHE A 128 -0.58 4.37 10.71
C PHE A 128 -1.18 5.48 11.57
N TRP A 129 -1.02 5.35 12.88
CA TRP A 129 -1.37 6.36 13.87
C TRP A 129 -0.33 7.48 13.91
N ASP A 130 0.95 7.12 13.94
CA ASP A 130 2.12 8.00 13.79
C ASP A 130 3.08 7.42 12.73
N SER A 131 4.34 7.85 12.63
CA SER A 131 5.25 7.36 11.60
C SER A 131 5.73 5.90 11.78
N PHE A 132 5.38 5.22 12.87
CA PHE A 132 5.79 3.82 13.14
C PHE A 132 4.64 2.92 13.56
N HIS A 133 3.72 3.45 14.38
CA HIS A 133 2.70 2.65 15.04
C HIS A 133 1.45 2.56 14.17
N PRO A 134 0.88 1.36 13.97
CA PRO A 134 -0.38 1.19 13.26
C PRO A 134 -1.56 1.83 14.00
N THR A 135 -2.62 2.21 13.27
CA THR A 135 -3.91 2.53 13.89
C THR A 135 -4.53 1.29 14.53
N GLU A 136 -5.45 1.47 15.47
CA GLU A 136 -6.19 0.36 16.10
C GLU A 136 -6.84 -0.57 15.05
N ARG A 137 -7.39 -0.01 13.97
CA ARG A 137 -7.97 -0.80 12.86
C ARG A 137 -6.90 -1.65 12.17
N ALA A 138 -5.75 -1.06 11.84
CA ALA A 138 -4.66 -1.78 11.20
C ALA A 138 -4.07 -2.85 12.13
N PHE A 139 -3.90 -2.52 13.42
CA PHE A 139 -3.40 -3.46 14.42
C PHE A 139 -4.34 -4.64 14.62
N ASN A 140 -5.65 -4.43 14.73
CA ASN A 140 -6.64 -5.49 14.89
C ASN A 140 -6.62 -6.49 13.72
N ILE A 141 -6.47 -5.97 12.49
CA ILE A 141 -6.33 -6.79 11.29
C ILE A 141 -5.04 -7.62 11.34
N LEU A 142 -3.90 -6.99 11.68
CA LEU A 142 -2.61 -7.68 11.75
C LEU A 142 -2.57 -8.70 12.89
N SER A 143 -3.11 -8.36 14.05
CA SER A 143 -3.13 -9.22 15.22
C SER A 143 -4.06 -10.40 15.03
N SER A 144 -5.22 -10.25 14.38
CA SER A 144 -6.09 -11.39 14.07
C SER A 144 -5.42 -12.36 13.10
N GLU A 145 -4.58 -11.87 12.19
CA GLU A 145 -3.83 -12.74 11.27
C GLU A 145 -2.71 -13.53 11.96
N VAL A 146 -2.07 -12.96 13.00
CA VAL A 146 -0.89 -13.56 13.64
C VAL A 146 -1.24 -14.31 14.94
N LEU A 147 -2.02 -13.70 15.83
CA LEU A 147 -2.32 -14.22 17.16
C LEU A 147 -3.41 -15.29 17.09
N ASP A 148 -4.55 -15.04 16.43
CA ASP A 148 -5.65 -16.02 16.40
C ASP A 148 -5.22 -17.34 15.72
N LYS A 149 -4.26 -17.27 14.78
CA LYS A 149 -3.71 -18.45 14.11
C LYS A 149 -2.72 -19.25 14.96
N ASN A 150 -2.06 -18.62 15.94
CA ASN A 150 -0.97 -19.24 16.69
C ASN A 150 -1.20 -19.28 18.20
N ILE A 151 -2.33 -18.76 18.71
CA ILE A 151 -2.61 -18.71 20.14
C ILE A 151 -2.58 -20.10 20.79
N ASN A 152 -3.05 -21.12 20.07
CA ASN A 152 -2.99 -22.52 20.48
C ASN A 152 -1.58 -23.16 20.42
N LYS A 153 -0.56 -22.40 19.99
CA LYS A 153 0.86 -22.81 20.06
C LYS A 153 1.61 -22.14 21.22
N PHE A 154 1.02 -21.11 21.83
CA PHE A 154 1.59 -20.39 22.96
C PHE A 154 1.11 -20.95 24.31
N PHE A 155 0.09 -21.83 24.29
CA PHE A 155 -0.43 -22.60 25.41
C PHE A 155 -0.44 -24.08 25.02
#